data_AF-A0A933WKP7-F1
#
_entry.id   AF-A0A933WKP7-F1
#
_cell.length_a   1.000
_cell.length_b   1.000
_cell.length_c   1.000
_cell.angle_alpha   90.00
_cell.angle_beta   90.00
_cell.angle_gamma   90.00
#
_symmetry.space_group_name_H-M   'P 1'
#
loop_
_entity.id
_entity.type
_entity.pdbx_description
1 polymer ?
#
loop_
_entity_poly.entity_id
_entity_poly.type
_entity_poly.pdbx_seq_one_letter_code
_entity_poly.pdbx_strand_id
1 'polypeptide(L)'
;MKKLLAVLILLAAGAGGAYLMSEGVLPGWPGDKAVVKRKSHRFLECLKFKNFDEAAAFHTPADIKARPDMPKLLENFFKIPPENLDIQDINVDFVEFDSTGQRAKAKTTCGVRVLNAKEDRRPEAVLYWKKVDGGWYLDLRTTLERGG
;
A
#
# COMPACT_ATOMS: atom_id res chain seq x y z
N MET A 1 11.10 32.38 29.97
CA MET A 1 11.39 32.64 28.54
C MET A 1 12.37 31.65 27.93
N LYS A 2 13.69 31.65 28.25
CA LYS A 2 14.69 30.77 27.59
C LYS A 2 14.30 29.28 27.45
N LYS A 3 13.76 28.66 28.50
CA LYS A 3 13.28 27.25 28.46
C LYS A 3 12.11 27.02 27.48
N LEU A 4 11.21 27.98 27.35
CA LEU A 4 10.06 27.91 26.42
C LEU A 4 10.53 28.01 24.96
N LEU A 5 11.50 28.89 24.70
CA LEU A 5 12.12 29.05 23.39
C LEU A 5 12.84 27.76 22.95
N ALA A 6 13.57 27.11 23.88
CA ALA A 6 14.23 25.83 23.61
C ALA A 6 13.24 24.71 23.26
N VAL A 7 12.10 24.63 23.94
CA VAL A 7 11.03 23.67 23.63
C VAL A 7 10.39 23.95 22.26
N LEU A 8 10.15 25.21 21.91
CA LEU A 8 9.63 25.59 20.59
C LEU A 8 10.61 25.26 19.46
N ILE A 9 11.91 25.48 19.67
CA ILE A 9 12.96 25.11 18.71
C ILE A 9 13.04 23.59 18.55
N LEU A 10 12.94 22.82 19.64
CA LEU A 10 12.89 21.35 19.59
C LEU A 10 11.65 20.82 18.85
N LEU A 11 10.47 21.41 19.07
CA LEU A 11 9.25 21.04 18.36
C LEU A 11 9.33 21.40 16.86
N ALA A 12 9.85 22.58 16.52
CA ALA A 12 10.05 22.99 15.13
C ALA A 12 11.08 22.11 14.40
N ALA A 13 12.19 21.77 15.07
CA ALA A 13 13.19 20.86 14.53
C ALA A 13 12.65 19.43 14.35
N GLY A 14 11.84 18.93 15.30
CA GLY A 14 11.17 17.63 15.20
C GLY A 14 10.17 17.56 14.06
N ALA A 15 9.32 18.59 13.92
CA ALA A 15 8.34 18.69 12.83
C ALA A 15 9.02 18.84 11.45
N GLY A 16 10.06 19.68 11.36
CA GLY A 16 10.85 19.83 10.13
C GLY A 16 11.60 18.56 9.74
N GLY A 17 12.19 17.85 10.71
CA GLY A 17 12.83 16.56 10.48
C GLY A 17 11.86 15.50 9.96
N ALA A 18 10.67 15.40 10.56
CA ALA A 18 9.62 14.49 10.10
C ALA A 18 9.15 14.80 8.66
N TYR A 19 9.05 16.10 8.30
CA TYR A 19 8.69 16.52 6.95
C TYR A 19 9.78 16.18 5.91
N LEU A 20 11.06 16.44 6.23
CA LEU A 20 12.18 16.09 5.36
C LEU A 20 12.36 14.57 5.18
N MET A 21 11.98 13.78 6.20
CA MET A 21 11.87 12.32 6.10
C MET A 21 10.75 11.88 5.14
N SER A 22 9.54 12.47 5.21
CA SER A 22 8.45 12.12 4.28
C SER A 22 8.77 12.45 2.83
N GLU A 23 9.45 13.55 2.56
CA GLU A 23 9.89 13.93 1.20
C GLU A 23 11.10 13.10 0.70
N GLY A 24 11.79 12.37 1.58
CA GLY A 24 12.97 11.57 1.21
C GLY A 24 14.21 12.41 0.89
N VAL A 25 14.29 13.62 1.45
CA VAL A 25 15.42 14.56 1.24
C VAL A 25 16.63 14.16 2.09
N LEU A 26 16.44 13.37 3.15
CA LEU A 26 17.53 12.88 3.99
C LEU A 26 18.27 11.69 3.35
N PRO A 27 19.61 11.74 3.24
CA PRO A 27 20.40 10.64 2.68
C PRO A 27 20.11 9.30 3.38
N GLY A 28 19.80 8.28 2.58
CA GLY A 28 19.48 6.93 3.07
C GLY A 28 18.04 6.72 3.55
N TRP A 29 17.22 7.77 3.69
CA TRP A 29 15.81 7.62 4.06
C TRP A 29 14.91 7.65 2.82
N PRO A 30 14.26 6.54 2.44
CA PRO A 30 13.36 6.54 1.29
C PRO A 30 12.09 7.33 1.63
N GLY A 31 11.82 8.40 0.88
CA GLY A 31 10.60 9.19 1.05
C GLY A 31 9.32 8.37 0.89
N ASP A 32 8.21 8.88 1.43
CA ASP A 32 6.92 8.19 1.52
C ASP A 32 6.44 7.68 0.15
N LYS A 33 6.69 8.45 -0.93
CA LYS A 33 6.40 8.03 -2.31
C LYS A 33 7.10 6.74 -2.72
N ALA A 34 8.36 6.58 -2.34
CA ALA A 34 9.13 5.37 -2.60
C ALA A 34 8.69 4.21 -1.68
N VAL A 35 8.30 4.49 -0.43
CA VAL A 35 7.73 3.49 0.49
C VAL A 35 6.41 2.94 -0.06
N VAL A 36 5.45 3.80 -0.41
CA VAL A 36 4.15 3.41 -0.98
C VAL A 36 4.33 2.68 -2.32
N LYS A 37 5.25 3.11 -3.19
CA LYS A 37 5.56 2.40 -4.45
C LYS A 37 6.07 0.97 -4.19
N ARG A 38 7.04 0.79 -3.29
CA ARG A 38 7.58 -0.54 -2.93
C ARG A 38 6.51 -1.42 -2.28
N LYS A 39 5.72 -0.88 -1.34
CA LYS A 39 4.63 -1.63 -0.69
C LYS A 39 3.55 -2.05 -1.69
N SER A 40 3.19 -1.19 -2.64
CA SER A 40 2.23 -1.50 -3.72
C SER A 40 2.71 -2.64 -4.60
N HIS A 41 3.98 -2.60 -5.03
CA HIS A 41 4.57 -3.70 -5.80
C HIS A 41 4.59 -5.01 -5.00
N ARG A 42 5.06 -4.98 -3.74
CA ARG A 42 5.13 -6.19 -2.91
C ARG A 42 3.76 -6.78 -2.61
N PHE A 43 2.74 -5.96 -2.36
CA PHE A 43 1.36 -6.45 -2.19
C PHE A 43 0.87 -7.22 -3.43
N LEU A 44 1.05 -6.65 -4.63
CA LEU A 44 0.69 -7.32 -5.88
C LEU A 44 1.54 -8.58 -6.16
N GLU A 45 2.80 -8.58 -5.73
CA GLU A 45 3.68 -9.75 -5.78
C GLU A 45 3.21 -10.86 -4.84
N CYS A 46 2.72 -10.52 -3.63
CA CYS A 46 2.08 -11.49 -2.74
C CYS A 46 0.84 -12.11 -3.38
N LEU A 47 0.02 -11.32 -4.09
CA LEU A 47 -1.12 -11.83 -4.86
C LEU A 47 -0.69 -12.75 -6.02
N LYS A 48 0.34 -12.37 -6.78
CA LYS A 48 0.93 -13.19 -7.84
C LYS A 48 1.38 -14.57 -7.34
N PHE A 49 2.06 -14.61 -6.20
CA PHE A 49 2.52 -15.85 -5.57
C PHE A 49 1.53 -16.46 -4.58
N LYS A 50 0.29 -15.94 -4.51
CA LYS A 50 -0.82 -16.46 -3.68
C LYS A 50 -0.48 -16.51 -2.17
N ASN A 51 0.44 -15.67 -1.72
CA ASN A 51 0.78 -15.49 -0.30
C ASN A 51 -0.21 -14.51 0.35
N PHE A 52 -1.44 -14.98 0.58
CA PHE A 52 -2.52 -14.14 1.10
C PHE A 52 -2.31 -13.71 2.56
N ASP A 53 -1.54 -14.46 3.35
CA ASP A 53 -1.17 -14.09 4.72
C ASP A 53 -0.25 -12.86 4.75
N GLU A 54 0.78 -12.83 3.89
CA GLU A 54 1.63 -11.64 3.74
C GLU A 54 0.86 -10.48 3.10
N ALA A 55 -0.04 -10.75 2.13
CA ALA A 55 -0.90 -9.73 1.54
C ALA A 55 -1.84 -9.08 2.58
N ALA A 56 -2.37 -9.85 3.54
CA ALA A 56 -3.17 -9.32 4.63
C ALA A 56 -2.36 -8.38 5.55
N ALA A 57 -1.08 -8.69 5.80
CA ALA A 57 -0.17 -7.90 6.65
C ALA A 57 0.13 -6.48 6.14
N PHE A 58 -0.34 -6.09 4.94
CA PHE A 58 -0.30 -4.70 4.47
C PHE A 58 -1.35 -3.79 5.12
N HIS A 59 -2.37 -4.34 5.77
CA HIS A 59 -3.39 -3.59 6.48
C HIS A 59 -2.97 -3.28 7.93
N THR A 60 -3.72 -2.44 8.65
CA THR A 60 -3.33 -2.09 10.03
C THR A 60 -3.54 -3.27 10.99
N PRO A 61 -2.81 -3.34 12.12
CA PRO A 61 -3.05 -4.36 13.15
C PRO A 61 -4.49 -4.37 13.68
N ALA A 62 -5.15 -3.21 13.70
CA ALA A 62 -6.56 -3.08 14.07
C ALA A 62 -7.48 -3.70 13.01
N ASP A 63 -7.24 -3.43 11.72
CA ASP A 63 -7.98 -4.03 10.60
C ASP A 63 -7.81 -5.56 10.60
N ILE A 64 -6.59 -6.08 10.79
CA ILE A 64 -6.28 -7.51 10.86
C ILE A 64 -6.97 -8.18 12.07
N LYS A 65 -6.96 -7.53 13.24
CA LYS A 65 -7.66 -8.04 14.43
C LYS A 65 -9.18 -8.06 14.25
N ALA A 66 -9.73 -7.08 13.54
CA ALA A 66 -11.17 -7.02 13.24
C ALA A 66 -11.60 -8.03 12.17
N ARG A 67 -10.70 -8.37 11.24
CA ARG A 67 -10.92 -9.31 10.12
C ARG A 67 -9.82 -10.40 10.08
N PRO A 68 -9.86 -11.39 11.00
CA PRO A 68 -8.94 -12.52 10.95
C PRO A 68 -9.13 -13.39 9.69
N ASP A 69 -10.27 -13.26 9.01
CA ASP A 69 -10.59 -13.89 7.72
C ASP A 69 -9.93 -13.22 6.50
N MET A 70 -9.18 -12.13 6.69
CA MET A 70 -8.63 -11.29 5.62
C MET A 70 -7.80 -12.03 4.55
N PRO A 71 -6.94 -13.02 4.86
CA PRO A 71 -6.28 -13.83 3.83
C PRO A 71 -7.28 -14.53 2.91
N LYS A 72 -8.37 -15.08 3.47
CA LYS A 72 -9.41 -15.77 2.70
C LYS A 72 -10.27 -14.80 1.88
N LEU A 73 -10.47 -13.57 2.35
CA LEU A 73 -11.10 -12.52 1.56
C LEU A 73 -10.25 -12.10 0.36
N LEU A 74 -8.93 -12.00 0.53
CA LEU A 74 -7.99 -11.68 -0.55
C LEU A 74 -7.89 -12.81 -1.58
N GLU A 75 -8.01 -14.07 -1.16
CA GLU A 75 -8.18 -15.22 -2.05
C GLU A 75 -9.51 -15.13 -2.84
N ASN A 76 -10.62 -14.89 -2.14
CA ASN A 76 -11.97 -14.82 -2.73
C ASN A 76 -12.20 -13.56 -3.59
N PHE A 77 -11.34 -12.53 -3.51
CA PHE A 77 -11.41 -11.32 -4.34
C PHE A 77 -11.27 -11.65 -5.84
N PHE A 78 -10.56 -12.74 -6.17
CA PHE A 78 -10.42 -13.19 -7.54
C PHE A 78 -11.69 -13.92 -7.99
N LYS A 79 -12.48 -13.29 -8.87
CA LYS A 79 -13.66 -13.91 -9.52
C LYS A 79 -13.33 -15.10 -10.45
N ILE A 80 -12.04 -15.45 -10.57
CA ILE A 80 -11.50 -16.61 -11.27
C ILE A 80 -10.62 -17.34 -10.24
N PRO A 81 -10.71 -18.69 -10.11
CA PRO A 81 -9.92 -19.42 -9.12
C PRO A 81 -8.42 -19.11 -9.27
N PRO A 82 -7.67 -18.81 -8.19
CA PRO A 82 -6.29 -18.35 -8.28
C PRO A 82 -5.36 -19.28 -9.07
N GLU A 83 -5.57 -20.59 -9.05
CA GLU A 83 -4.88 -21.59 -9.86
C GLU A 83 -5.03 -21.41 -11.38
N ASN A 84 -6.09 -20.74 -11.84
CA ASN A 84 -6.32 -20.41 -13.26
C ASN A 84 -5.82 -19.01 -13.65
N LEU A 85 -5.17 -18.29 -12.72
CA LEU A 85 -4.59 -16.96 -12.96
C LEU A 85 -3.07 -17.00 -12.87
N ASP A 86 -2.42 -16.49 -13.90
CA ASP A 86 -0.99 -16.15 -13.89
C ASP A 86 -0.82 -14.63 -13.98
N ILE A 87 -0.38 -14.01 -12.88
CA ILE A 87 -0.16 -12.56 -12.78
C ILE A 87 1.27 -12.23 -13.23
N GLN A 88 1.38 -11.42 -14.26
CA GLN A 88 2.61 -11.04 -14.95
C GLN A 88 2.78 -9.51 -14.88
N ASP A 89 3.98 -9.03 -15.22
CA ASP A 89 4.26 -7.61 -15.50
C ASP A 89 3.64 -6.59 -14.52
N ILE A 90 3.88 -6.78 -13.23
CA ILE A 90 3.40 -5.88 -12.16
C ILE A 90 4.07 -4.51 -12.32
N ASN A 91 3.27 -3.49 -12.62
CA ASN A 91 3.71 -2.10 -12.72
C ASN A 91 2.98 -1.24 -11.69
N VAL A 92 3.73 -0.35 -11.03
CA VAL A 92 3.18 0.75 -10.22
C VAL A 92 3.44 2.04 -10.98
N ASP A 93 2.41 2.46 -11.72
CA ASP A 93 2.47 3.47 -12.77
C ASP A 93 2.73 4.86 -12.17
N PHE A 94 1.94 5.23 -11.15
CA PHE A 94 2.17 6.43 -10.36
C PHE A 94 1.70 6.27 -8.92
N VAL A 95 2.26 7.11 -8.04
CA VAL A 95 1.81 7.32 -6.67
C VAL A 95 1.54 8.81 -6.48
N GLU A 96 0.36 9.12 -6.00
CA GLU A 96 -0.14 10.48 -5.72
C GLU A 96 -0.55 10.56 -4.24
N PHE A 97 -0.20 11.67 -3.59
CA PHE A 97 -0.55 11.96 -2.20
C PHE A 97 -1.65 13.00 -2.16
N ASP A 98 -2.50 12.93 -1.14
CA ASP A 98 -3.42 14.03 -0.85
C ASP A 98 -2.69 15.23 -0.25
N SER A 99 -3.37 16.37 -0.15
CA SER A 99 -2.80 17.61 0.40
C SER A 99 -2.43 17.54 1.89
N THR A 100 -2.70 16.43 2.58
CA THR A 100 -2.36 16.22 4.00
C THR A 100 -1.11 15.36 4.19
N GLY A 101 -0.66 14.68 3.13
CA GLY A 101 0.40 13.66 3.21
C GLY A 101 0.03 12.42 4.01
N GLN A 102 -1.22 12.30 4.50
CA GLN A 102 -1.68 11.16 5.31
C GLN A 102 -2.37 10.08 4.47
N ARG A 103 -2.71 10.37 3.21
CA ARG A 103 -3.31 9.42 2.28
C ARG A 103 -2.57 9.44 0.96
N ALA A 104 -2.45 8.28 0.33
CA ALA A 104 -1.93 8.13 -1.01
C ALA A 104 -2.77 7.17 -1.83
N LYS A 105 -2.73 7.30 -3.15
CA LYS A 105 -3.24 6.30 -4.09
C LYS A 105 -2.10 5.87 -5.02
N ALA A 106 -2.00 4.58 -5.28
CA ALA A 106 -1.09 4.02 -6.26
C ALA A 106 -1.90 3.42 -7.40
N LYS A 107 -1.75 3.96 -8.63
CA LYS A 107 -2.28 3.29 -9.83
C LYS A 107 -1.30 2.20 -10.23
N THR A 108 -1.85 1.03 -10.56
CA THR A 108 -1.08 -0.15 -10.93
C THR A 108 -1.67 -0.83 -12.15
N THR A 109 -0.81 -1.38 -12.99
CA THR A 109 -1.18 -2.16 -14.17
C THR A 109 -0.48 -3.51 -14.10
N CYS A 110 -1.21 -4.61 -14.33
CA CYS A 110 -0.63 -5.95 -14.37
C CYS A 110 -0.97 -6.63 -15.70
N GLY A 111 -0.10 -7.51 -16.18
CA GLY A 111 -0.50 -8.59 -17.09
C GLY A 111 -1.20 -9.69 -16.28
N VAL A 112 -2.26 -10.31 -16.79
CA VAL A 112 -2.95 -11.41 -16.10
C VAL A 112 -3.46 -12.42 -17.12
N ARG A 113 -2.75 -13.54 -17.33
CA ARG A 113 -3.24 -14.60 -18.22
C ARG A 113 -4.23 -15.51 -17.51
N VAL A 114 -5.41 -15.65 -18.12
CA VAL A 114 -6.45 -16.58 -17.68
C VAL A 114 -6.19 -17.94 -18.35
N LEU A 115 -5.64 -18.89 -17.60
CA LEU A 115 -5.04 -20.13 -18.13
C LEU A 115 -6.08 -21.05 -18.79
N ASN A 116 -7.25 -21.21 -18.18
CA ASN A 116 -8.33 -22.05 -18.70
C ASN A 116 -9.02 -21.46 -19.94
N ALA A 117 -9.09 -20.13 -20.06
CA ALA A 117 -9.66 -19.42 -21.21
C ALA A 117 -8.62 -19.11 -22.31
N LYS A 118 -7.32 -19.25 -22.02
CA LYS A 118 -6.18 -18.81 -22.85
C LYS A 118 -6.28 -17.33 -23.24
N GLU A 119 -6.74 -16.50 -22.31
CA GLU A 119 -7.12 -15.11 -22.59
C GLU A 119 -6.19 -14.11 -21.89
N ASP A 120 -5.65 -13.19 -22.68
CA ASP A 120 -5.12 -11.87 -22.33
C ASP A 120 -4.26 -11.86 -21.06
N ARG A 121 -4.43 -10.91 -20.13
CA ARG A 121 -5.26 -9.68 -20.06
C ARG A 121 -4.41 -8.55 -19.46
N ARG A 122 -4.88 -7.28 -19.44
CA ARG A 122 -4.14 -6.17 -18.81
C ARG A 122 -4.99 -5.25 -17.91
N PRO A 123 -5.45 -5.73 -16.74
CA PRO A 123 -6.23 -4.92 -15.80
C PRO A 123 -5.42 -3.76 -15.18
N GLU A 124 -6.11 -2.65 -14.95
CA GLU A 124 -5.67 -1.56 -14.08
C GLU A 124 -6.35 -1.65 -12.71
N ALA A 125 -5.66 -1.24 -11.65
CA ALA A 125 -6.19 -1.15 -10.30
C ALA A 125 -5.67 0.13 -9.59
N VAL A 126 -6.36 0.54 -8.53
CA VAL A 126 -5.94 1.65 -7.66
C VAL A 126 -5.90 1.16 -6.21
N LEU A 127 -4.71 1.13 -5.64
CA LEU A 127 -4.48 0.78 -4.23
C LEU A 127 -4.50 2.07 -3.40
N TYR A 128 -5.36 2.13 -2.38
CA TYR A 128 -5.43 3.28 -1.47
C TYR A 128 -4.67 3.00 -0.19
N TRP A 129 -3.86 3.97 0.24
CA TRP A 129 -2.96 3.87 1.38
C TRP A 129 -3.29 4.97 2.40
N LYS A 130 -3.23 4.60 3.68
CA LYS A 130 -3.37 5.49 4.83
C LYS A 130 -2.11 5.46 5.68
N LYS A 131 -1.68 6.61 6.18
CA LYS A 131 -0.59 6.72 7.15
C LYS A 131 -1.17 6.61 8.57
N VAL A 132 -0.62 5.70 9.36
CA VAL A 132 -1.03 5.44 10.76
C VAL A 132 0.26 5.24 11.56
N ASP A 133 0.45 6.01 12.63
CA ASP A 133 1.63 5.96 13.50
C ASP A 133 2.98 5.98 12.74
N GLY A 134 3.02 6.79 11.67
CA GLY A 134 4.18 6.92 10.77
C GLY A 134 4.31 5.83 9.70
N GLY A 135 3.61 4.69 9.83
CA GLY A 135 3.60 3.60 8.86
C GLY A 135 2.53 3.75 7.78
N TRP A 136 2.83 3.29 6.57
CA TRP A 136 1.85 3.21 5.47
C TRP A 136 1.17 1.85 5.42
N TYR A 137 -0.16 1.86 5.42
CA TYR A 137 -1.01 0.66 5.38
C TYR A 137 -2.04 0.76 4.26
N LEU A 138 -2.36 -0.38 3.65
CA LEU A 138 -3.39 -0.50 2.63
C LEU A 138 -4.77 -0.34 3.28
N ASP A 139 -5.71 0.35 2.63
CA ASP A 139 -7.04 0.58 3.21
C ASP A 139 -8.05 -0.51 2.81
N LEU A 140 -8.39 -1.32 3.81
CA LEU A 140 -9.21 -2.53 3.72
C LEU A 140 -10.51 -2.35 2.92
N ARG A 141 -11.19 -1.22 3.14
CA ARG A 141 -12.50 -0.90 2.55
C ARG A 141 -12.43 -0.74 1.03
N THR A 142 -11.27 -0.33 0.52
CA THR A 142 -11.03 -0.17 -0.91
C THR A 142 -10.54 -1.47 -1.56
N THR A 143 -9.85 -2.31 -0.79
CA THR A 143 -9.29 -3.59 -1.25
C THR A 143 -10.34 -4.70 -1.30
N LEU A 144 -11.28 -4.76 -0.34
CA LEU A 144 -12.16 -5.92 -0.14
C LEU A 144 -13.66 -5.60 -0.10
N GLU A 145 -14.09 -4.43 0.40
CA GLU A 145 -15.52 -4.14 0.63
C GLU A 145 -16.29 -3.64 -0.60
N ARG A 146 -15.60 -3.35 -1.71
CA ARG A 146 -16.20 -2.90 -2.99
C ARG A 146 -16.16 -3.95 -4.10
N GLY A 147 -15.68 -5.17 -3.82
CA GLY A 147 -15.50 -6.24 -4.81
C GLY A 147 -16.73 -7.13 -5.07
N GLY A 148 -17.80 -6.97 -4.28
CA GLY A 148 -19.07 -7.69 -4.43
C GLY A 148 -19.83 -7.29 -5.68
#